data_AF-A0AAW1T4E4-F1
#
_entry.id   AF-A0AAW1T4E4-F1
#
_cell.length_a   1.000
_cell.length_b   1.000
_cell.length_c   1.000
_cell.angle_alpha   90.00
_cell.angle_beta   90.00
_cell.angle_gamma   90.00
#
_symmetry.space_group_name_H-M   'P 1'
#
loop_
_entity.id
_entity.type
_entity.pdbx_description
1 polymer ?
#
loop_
_entity_poly.entity_id
_entity_poly.type
_entity_poly.pdbx_seq_one_letter_code
_entity_poly.pdbx_strand_id
1 'polypeptide(L)'
;MHTLLPTGLDEEVELKEEPHIEFSGEEGMGRYLDLHPFYQRFINSKFGRQTDYAEYVSLAANFAEIPRSQRVSKAYREYLGSLLRYLESFYQRTQPLGNLQRIEDKVAADFDARFEAGSVAGWEDRGAGATSASKAAQQLDLDAFDSVEEVSTLGAEKLRDALAALGLKSGGTPQQRAERLMQTKGVPLSSLPKKLFARGAAPSDVQGAEEVQKQKAAAKEAARLEQRLLALCTALGSVLEDTRANVEKKQARTYEELKAEQEEQEQAEEPSDSDEEMTSSTTPSSCHWAGTANPSPTGSTSCMASTRSTTARFVETRHTGVVERLRGTSRKLGTRMACACWASQTTSASTRSPL
;
A
#
# COMPACT_ATOMS: atom_id res chain seq x y z
N MET A 1 -72.14 13.80 4.93
CA MET A 1 -71.47 12.52 5.24
C MET A 1 -70.31 12.35 4.28
N HIS A 2 -69.15 12.00 4.84
CA HIS A 2 -67.91 11.54 4.19
C HIS A 2 -67.14 12.52 3.27
N THR A 3 -66.28 13.31 3.92
CA THR A 3 -64.92 13.55 3.43
C THR A 3 -64.16 12.22 3.40
N LEU A 4 -63.77 11.77 2.21
CA LEU A 4 -62.78 10.71 2.03
C LEU A 4 -61.40 11.34 2.22
N LEU A 5 -60.77 11.06 3.37
CA LEU A 5 -59.33 11.20 3.55
C LEU A 5 -58.64 10.16 2.66
N PRO A 6 -57.60 10.51 1.89
CA PRO A 6 -56.75 9.52 1.27
C PRO A 6 -56.09 8.71 2.38
N THR A 7 -56.22 7.39 2.28
CA THR A 7 -55.60 6.40 3.16
C THR A 7 -54.09 6.62 3.20
N GLY A 8 -53.56 6.96 4.37
CA GLY A 8 -52.12 7.03 4.65
C GLY A 8 -51.49 5.65 4.67
N LEU A 9 -51.30 5.04 3.50
CA LEU A 9 -50.64 3.75 3.34
C LEU A 9 -49.52 3.77 2.28
N ASP A 10 -49.04 4.95 1.89
CA ASP A 10 -47.89 5.07 0.98
C ASP A 10 -46.70 5.86 1.58
N GLU A 11 -46.82 6.43 2.79
CA GLU A 11 -45.71 7.17 3.44
C GLU A 11 -44.83 6.29 4.34
N GLU A 12 -45.26 5.06 4.69
CA GLU A 12 -44.48 4.16 5.57
C GLU A 12 -43.48 3.26 4.82
N VAL A 13 -43.60 3.13 3.50
CA VAL A 13 -42.74 2.24 2.70
C VAL A 13 -41.41 2.89 2.29
N GLU A 14 -41.30 4.22 2.39
CA GLU A 14 -40.12 4.97 1.94
C GLU A 14 -39.02 5.12 3.01
N LEU A 15 -39.20 4.54 4.21
CA LEU A 15 -38.33 4.78 5.37
C LEU A 15 -37.43 3.60 5.81
N LYS A 16 -37.17 2.59 4.97
CA LYS A 16 -36.35 1.43 5.38
C LYS A 16 -35.42 0.85 4.30
N GLU A 17 -34.76 1.67 3.50
CA GLU A 17 -33.48 1.22 2.95
C GLU A 17 -32.39 1.48 3.99
N GLU A 18 -32.12 0.47 4.82
CA GLU A 18 -30.92 0.49 5.65
C GLU A 18 -29.71 0.61 4.71
N PRO A 19 -28.89 1.67 4.83
CA PRO A 19 -27.74 1.82 3.95
C PRO A 19 -26.84 0.59 4.15
N HIS A 20 -26.66 -0.19 3.09
CA HIS A 20 -25.77 -1.34 3.13
C HIS A 20 -24.33 -0.85 3.28
N ILE A 21 -23.75 -1.06 4.45
CA ILE A 21 -22.37 -0.72 4.75
C ILE A 21 -21.53 -1.98 4.54
N GLU A 22 -20.81 -2.03 3.42
CA GLU A 22 -19.90 -3.13 3.13
C GLU A 22 -18.70 -3.08 4.09
N PHE A 23 -18.42 -4.18 4.78
CA PHE A 23 -17.18 -4.43 5.52
C PHE A 23 -16.49 -5.67 4.94
N SER A 24 -15.15 -5.66 4.92
CA SER A 24 -14.39 -6.89 4.66
C SER A 24 -14.56 -7.86 5.83
N GLY A 25 -14.48 -9.17 5.57
CA GLY A 25 -14.50 -10.18 6.64
C GLY A 25 -13.44 -9.94 7.71
N GLU A 26 -12.25 -9.47 7.31
CA GLU A 26 -11.15 -9.14 8.24
C GLU A 26 -11.42 -7.89 9.09
N GLU A 27 -12.33 -7.00 8.66
CA GLU A 27 -12.71 -5.80 9.43
C GLU A 27 -13.67 -6.14 10.58
N GLY A 28 -14.30 -7.32 10.57
CA GLY A 28 -15.19 -7.77 11.63
C GLY A 28 -16.30 -6.78 11.95
N MET A 29 -17.00 -6.28 10.92
CA MET A 29 -18.06 -5.27 11.02
C MET A 29 -17.60 -3.96 11.72
N GLY A 30 -16.37 -3.53 11.42
CA GLY A 30 -15.81 -2.29 11.96
C GLY A 30 -15.08 -2.43 13.29
N ARG A 31 -14.90 -3.65 13.79
CA ARG A 31 -14.13 -3.94 15.00
C ARG A 31 -12.62 -3.84 14.78
N TYR A 32 -12.15 -4.17 13.58
CA TYR A 32 -10.73 -4.19 13.23
C TYR A 32 -10.47 -3.46 11.91
N LEU A 33 -9.22 -3.04 11.72
CA LEU A 33 -8.74 -2.48 10.46
C LEU A 33 -8.02 -3.54 9.65
N ASP A 34 -8.39 -3.68 8.38
CA ASP A 34 -7.63 -4.50 7.43
C ASP A 34 -6.47 -3.69 6.84
N LEU A 35 -5.33 -3.72 7.53
CA LEU A 35 -4.11 -3.05 7.12
C LEU A 35 -3.17 -3.95 6.30
N HIS A 36 -3.55 -5.19 6.03
CA HIS A 36 -2.68 -6.16 5.36
C HIS A 36 -2.31 -5.75 3.92
N PRO A 37 -3.24 -5.24 3.08
CA PRO A 37 -2.88 -4.75 1.74
C PRO A 37 -1.86 -3.60 1.77
N PHE A 38 -1.93 -2.74 2.78
CA PHE A 38 -1.01 -1.62 2.95
C PHE A 38 0.35 -2.09 3.45
N TYR A 39 0.39 -3.07 4.35
CA TYR A 39 1.61 -3.74 4.78
C TYR A 39 2.36 -4.35 3.60
N GLN A 40 1.69 -5.12 2.74
CA GLN A 40 2.30 -5.71 1.55
C GLN A 40 2.90 -4.65 0.62
N ARG A 41 2.21 -3.52 0.44
CA ARG A 41 2.72 -2.40 -0.37
C ARG A 41 3.91 -1.71 0.31
N PHE A 42 3.89 -1.58 1.62
CA PHE A 42 4.97 -0.98 2.39
C PHE A 42 6.26 -1.78 2.25
N ILE A 43 6.23 -3.09 2.52
CA ILE A 43 7.42 -3.97 2.45
C ILE A 43 8.01 -4.05 1.03
N ASN A 44 7.18 -3.94 0.00
CA ASN A 44 7.59 -4.00 -1.40
C ASN A 44 8.06 -2.64 -1.95
N SER A 45 7.96 -1.57 -1.16
CA SER A 45 8.35 -0.22 -1.58
C SER A 45 9.81 0.10 -1.27
N LYS A 46 10.36 1.14 -1.91
CA LYS A 46 11.71 1.64 -1.62
C LYS A 46 11.82 2.41 -0.30
N PHE A 47 10.69 2.82 0.26
CA PHE A 47 10.62 3.63 1.48
C PHE A 47 10.29 2.79 2.71
N GLY A 48 9.75 1.59 2.50
CA GLY A 48 9.51 0.63 3.56
C GLY A 48 10.77 -0.11 3.99
N ARG A 49 10.61 -0.92 5.02
CA ARG A 49 11.64 -1.78 5.59
C ARG A 49 11.09 -3.18 5.81
N GLN A 50 11.99 -4.14 5.99
CA GLN A 50 11.62 -5.47 6.49
C GLN A 50 11.16 -5.32 7.94
N THR A 51 9.87 -5.59 8.17
CA THR A 51 9.20 -5.48 9.48
C THR A 51 8.07 -6.50 9.53
N ASP A 52 7.76 -7.00 10.72
CA ASP A 52 6.62 -7.91 10.90
C ASP A 52 5.28 -7.16 10.80
N TYR A 53 4.18 -7.87 10.55
CA TYR A 53 2.86 -7.25 10.44
C TYR A 53 2.42 -6.60 11.76
N ALA A 54 2.64 -7.24 12.91
CA ALA A 54 2.29 -6.66 14.21
C ALA A 54 3.07 -5.36 14.51
N GLU A 55 4.35 -5.34 14.13
CA GLU A 55 5.20 -4.16 14.23
C GLU A 55 4.69 -3.06 13.29
N TYR A 56 4.34 -3.39 12.05
CA TYR A 56 3.77 -2.44 11.09
C TYR A 56 2.49 -1.76 11.58
N VAL A 57 1.54 -2.52 12.16
CA VAL A 57 0.30 -1.96 12.73
C VAL A 57 0.62 -0.97 13.85
N SER A 58 1.62 -1.27 14.68
CA SER A 58 2.10 -0.37 15.75
C SER A 58 2.80 0.88 15.19
N LEU A 59 3.42 0.77 14.02
CA LEU A 59 4.16 1.84 13.35
C LEU A 59 3.30 2.70 12.40
N ALA A 60 2.00 2.43 12.25
CA ALA A 60 1.14 3.08 11.24
C ALA A 60 1.18 4.63 11.30
N ALA A 61 1.52 5.20 12.47
CA ALA A 61 1.65 6.64 12.72
C ALA A 61 3.10 7.13 12.93
N ASN A 62 4.13 6.28 12.80
CA ASN A 62 5.53 6.65 13.04
C ASN A 62 6.30 6.86 11.72
N PHE A 63 6.43 8.12 11.28
CA PHE A 63 7.14 8.47 10.05
C PHE A 63 8.63 8.76 10.23
N ALA A 64 9.13 8.79 11.47
CA ALA A 64 10.50 9.20 11.77
C ALA A 64 11.54 8.22 11.19
N GLU A 65 11.16 6.96 11.04
CA GLU A 65 12.03 5.89 10.56
C GLU A 65 12.24 5.92 9.04
N ILE A 66 11.37 6.61 8.30
CA ILE A 66 11.43 6.67 6.84
C ILE A 66 12.39 7.79 6.42
N PRO A 67 13.41 7.51 5.59
CA PRO A 67 14.36 8.52 5.14
C PRO A 67 13.68 9.70 4.44
N ARG A 68 14.19 10.91 4.71
CA ARG A 68 13.65 12.18 4.17
C ARG A 68 13.52 12.17 2.64
N SER A 69 14.52 11.62 1.95
CA SER A 69 14.55 11.50 0.48
C SER A 69 13.37 10.68 -0.06
N GLN A 70 12.91 9.68 0.68
CA GLN A 70 11.81 8.82 0.29
C GLN A 70 10.45 9.42 0.64
N ARG A 71 10.35 10.17 1.75
CA ARG A 71 9.12 10.87 2.17
C ARG A 71 8.69 11.98 1.20
N VAL A 72 9.60 12.52 0.38
CA VAL A 72 9.26 13.48 -0.70
C VAL A 72 8.91 12.78 -2.02
N SER A 73 9.06 11.45 -2.10
CA SER A 73 8.78 10.72 -3.34
C SER A 73 7.28 10.69 -3.66
N LYS A 74 6.95 10.63 -4.95
CA LYS A 74 5.56 10.49 -5.42
C LYS A 74 4.93 9.17 -4.94
N ALA A 75 5.68 8.07 -5.00
CA ALA A 75 5.20 6.74 -4.57
C ALA A 75 4.77 6.73 -3.09
N TYR A 76 5.51 7.44 -2.23
CA TYR A 76 5.14 7.57 -0.83
C TYR A 76 3.85 8.37 -0.64
N ARG A 77 3.67 9.49 -1.35
CA ARG A 77 2.42 10.27 -1.30
C ARG A 77 1.22 9.47 -1.80
N GLU A 78 1.39 8.68 -2.86
CA GLU A 78 0.33 7.80 -3.37
C GLU A 78 -0.04 6.70 -2.36
N TYR A 79 0.96 6.14 -1.68
CA TYR A 79 0.75 5.20 -0.58
C TYR A 79 -0.03 5.83 0.58
N LEU A 80 0.44 6.97 1.11
CA LEU A 80 -0.27 7.68 2.18
C LEU A 80 -1.68 8.08 1.76
N GLY A 81 -1.86 8.58 0.53
CA GLY A 81 -3.17 8.94 0.00
C GLY A 81 -4.13 7.75 -0.07
N SER A 82 -3.64 6.57 -0.47
CA SER A 82 -4.49 5.36 -0.47
C SER A 82 -4.84 4.87 0.95
N LEU A 83 -3.90 4.95 1.90
CA LEU A 83 -4.14 4.57 3.29
C LEU A 83 -5.14 5.53 3.95
N LEU A 84 -4.97 6.83 3.72
CA LEU A 84 -5.91 7.86 4.18
C LEU A 84 -7.33 7.61 3.66
N ARG A 85 -7.51 7.39 2.35
CA ARG A 85 -8.84 7.10 1.79
C ARG A 85 -9.50 5.89 2.44
N TYR A 86 -8.72 4.85 2.73
CA TYR A 86 -9.22 3.67 3.43
C TYR A 86 -9.67 4.02 4.86
N LEU A 87 -8.84 4.72 5.62
CA LEU A 87 -9.18 5.12 6.99
C LEU A 87 -10.34 6.11 7.06
N GLU A 88 -10.44 7.05 6.11
CA GLU A 88 -11.56 7.98 5.97
C GLU A 88 -12.87 7.22 5.70
N SER A 89 -12.85 6.29 4.75
CA SER A 89 -13.99 5.42 4.46
C SER A 89 -14.38 4.56 5.67
N PHE A 90 -13.40 3.92 6.32
CA PHE A 90 -13.64 3.15 7.53
C PHE A 90 -14.24 3.99 8.66
N TYR A 91 -13.73 5.20 8.88
CA TYR A 91 -14.25 6.13 9.89
C TYR A 91 -15.71 6.51 9.59
N GLN A 92 -16.05 6.82 8.34
CA GLN A 92 -17.43 7.16 7.95
C GLN A 92 -18.39 5.98 8.10
N ARG A 93 -17.95 4.76 7.75
CA ARG A 93 -18.73 3.52 7.89
C ARG A 93 -19.00 3.16 9.36
N THR A 94 -18.02 3.36 10.25
CA THR A 94 -18.13 2.99 11.68
C THR A 94 -18.68 4.10 12.56
N GLN A 95 -18.48 5.36 12.17
CA GLN A 95 -18.90 6.55 12.90
C GLN A 95 -19.61 7.54 11.95
N PRO A 96 -20.82 7.22 11.45
CA PRO A 96 -21.54 8.10 10.51
C PRO A 96 -21.92 9.45 11.12
N LEU A 97 -22.12 9.51 12.44
CA LEU A 97 -22.34 10.75 13.19
C LEU A 97 -21.04 11.45 13.58
N GLY A 98 -19.89 10.81 13.33
CA GLY A 98 -18.57 11.35 13.57
C GLY A 98 -18.30 12.52 12.63
N ASN A 99 -17.81 13.63 13.17
CA ASN A 99 -17.54 14.82 12.37
C ASN A 99 -16.13 14.76 11.79
N LEU A 100 -15.95 13.92 10.77
CA LEU A 100 -14.69 13.78 10.03
C LEU A 100 -14.23 15.14 9.49
N GLN A 101 -15.15 15.91 8.89
CA GLN A 101 -14.84 17.21 8.32
C GLN A 101 -14.22 18.16 9.34
N ARG A 102 -14.76 18.21 10.56
CA ARG A 102 -14.20 19.02 11.64
C ARG A 102 -12.78 18.62 12.02
N ILE A 103 -12.46 17.32 11.99
CA ILE A 103 -11.09 16.84 12.22
C ILE A 103 -10.17 17.34 11.11
N GLU A 104 -10.60 17.21 9.85
CA GLU A 104 -9.83 17.65 8.69
C GLU A 104 -9.62 19.17 8.66
N ASP A 105 -10.66 19.94 8.94
CA ASP A 105 -10.62 21.40 8.97
C ASP A 105 -9.67 21.89 10.07
N LYS A 106 -9.71 21.25 11.25
CA LYS A 106 -8.78 21.56 12.34
C LYS A 106 -7.34 21.29 11.94
N VAL A 107 -7.07 20.13 11.31
CA VAL A 107 -5.74 19.81 10.81
C VAL A 107 -5.30 20.82 9.75
N ALA A 108 -6.18 21.19 8.82
CA ALA A 108 -5.86 22.15 7.77
C ALA A 108 -5.56 23.55 8.34
N ALA A 109 -6.37 24.03 9.28
CA ALA A 109 -6.19 25.34 9.92
C ALA A 109 -4.87 25.42 10.72
N ASP A 110 -4.54 24.38 11.47
CA ASP A 110 -3.33 24.36 12.31
C ASP A 110 -2.06 24.06 11.49
N PHE A 111 -2.19 23.33 10.37
CA PHE A 111 -1.04 22.81 9.62
C PHE A 111 -0.17 23.91 9.04
N ASP A 112 -0.75 24.87 8.30
CA ASP A 112 0.04 25.88 7.58
C ASP A 112 0.88 26.71 8.56
N ALA A 113 0.28 27.16 9.67
CA ALA A 113 0.99 27.91 10.70
C ALA A 113 2.14 27.09 11.32
N ARG A 114 1.88 25.81 11.65
CA ARG A 114 2.88 24.92 12.25
C ARG A 114 4.01 24.58 11.29
N PHE A 115 3.69 24.40 10.00
CA PHE A 115 4.65 24.09 8.95
C PHE A 115 5.59 25.27 8.70
N GLU A 116 5.05 26.48 8.54
CA GLU A 116 5.88 27.68 8.37
C GLU A 116 6.75 27.96 9.60
N ALA A 117 6.23 27.71 10.81
CA ALA A 117 6.99 27.79 12.05
C ALA A 117 8.07 26.70 12.20
N GLY A 118 8.09 25.67 11.34
CA GLY A 118 9.04 24.55 11.45
C GLY A 118 8.79 23.67 12.67
N SER A 119 7.55 23.62 13.18
CA SER A 119 7.15 22.86 14.38
C SER A 119 6.52 21.50 14.06
N VAL A 120 6.51 21.11 12.79
CA VAL A 120 6.02 19.80 12.33
C VAL A 120 7.16 18.80 12.40
N ALA A 121 6.99 17.75 13.21
CA ALA A 121 8.01 16.72 13.43
C ALA A 121 8.48 16.08 12.11
N GLY A 122 9.78 16.07 11.87
CA GLY A 122 10.40 15.54 10.67
C GLY A 122 10.24 16.41 9.40
N TRP A 123 9.75 17.63 9.56
CA TRP A 123 9.58 18.65 8.51
C TRP A 123 10.03 20.05 8.98
N GLU A 124 10.91 20.13 9.97
CA GLU A 124 11.42 21.37 10.56
C GLU A 124 12.15 22.25 9.51
N ASP A 125 12.68 21.62 8.46
CA ASP A 125 13.39 22.25 7.34
C ASP A 125 12.47 22.82 6.25
N ARG A 126 11.14 22.64 6.37
CA ARG A 126 10.12 23.07 5.37
C ARG A 126 10.41 22.54 3.96
N GLY A 127 11.03 21.37 3.86
CA GLY A 127 11.38 20.77 2.56
C GLY A 127 12.59 21.40 1.88
N ALA A 128 13.42 22.16 2.61
CA ALA A 128 14.70 22.66 2.10
C ALA A 128 15.73 21.54 1.87
N GLY A 129 15.49 20.32 2.37
CA GLY A 129 16.39 19.18 2.18
C GLY A 129 17.64 19.23 3.07
N ALA A 130 17.74 20.23 3.96
CA ALA A 130 18.81 20.37 4.92
C ALA A 130 18.55 19.41 6.10
N THR A 131 18.87 18.13 5.90
CA THR A 131 18.85 17.16 7.01
C THR A 131 19.84 17.60 8.10
N SER A 132 19.50 17.41 9.38
CA SER A 132 20.48 17.49 10.49
C SER A 132 21.70 16.56 10.32
N ALA A 133 21.65 15.59 9.39
CA ALA A 133 22.82 14.82 8.96
C ALA A 133 23.88 15.69 8.22
N SER A 134 23.49 16.82 7.64
CA SER A 134 24.44 17.79 7.08
C SER A 134 25.23 18.53 8.17
N LYS A 135 24.80 18.50 9.44
CA LYS A 135 25.57 19.03 10.58
C LYS A 135 26.59 18.02 11.11
N ALA A 136 26.28 16.72 11.09
CA ALA A 136 27.15 15.69 11.67
C ALA A 136 28.43 15.43 10.85
N ALA A 137 28.42 15.75 9.55
CA ALA A 137 29.56 15.50 8.66
C ALA A 137 30.29 16.77 8.19
N GLN A 138 30.04 17.90 8.86
CA GLN A 138 30.98 19.04 8.89
C GLN A 138 32.29 18.72 9.64
N GLN A 139 32.52 17.46 10.04
CA GLN A 139 33.60 17.07 10.96
C GLN A 139 34.86 16.54 10.25
N LEU A 140 35.02 16.78 8.94
CA LEU A 140 36.34 16.72 8.32
C LEU A 140 36.81 18.14 8.09
N ASP A 141 37.75 18.56 8.94
CA ASP A 141 38.50 19.78 8.74
C ASP A 141 39.40 19.60 7.51
N LEU A 142 38.94 20.13 6.37
CA LEU A 142 39.68 20.08 5.11
C LEU A 142 40.91 21.01 5.13
N ASP A 143 40.99 21.94 6.08
CA ASP A 143 42.14 22.82 6.23
C ASP A 143 43.36 22.08 6.78
N ALA A 144 43.16 20.93 7.44
CA ALA A 144 44.23 20.07 7.95
C ALA A 144 44.98 19.25 6.87
N PHE A 145 44.53 19.28 5.61
CA PHE A 145 45.14 18.50 4.52
C PHE A 145 45.63 19.40 3.38
N ASP A 146 46.88 19.23 2.97
CA ASP A 146 47.51 20.06 1.94
C ASP A 146 47.58 19.37 0.58
N SER A 147 47.41 18.04 0.52
CA SER A 147 47.49 17.26 -0.71
C SER A 147 46.36 16.25 -0.88
N VAL A 148 46.05 15.91 -2.14
CA VAL A 148 45.06 14.89 -2.51
C VAL A 148 45.47 13.50 -1.99
N GLU A 149 46.77 13.22 -1.93
CA GLU A 149 47.27 11.91 -1.47
C GLU A 149 47.00 11.69 0.01
N GLU A 150 47.21 12.71 0.86
CA GLU A 150 46.89 12.64 2.28
C GLU A 150 45.40 12.41 2.52
N VAL A 151 44.54 13.12 1.78
CA VAL A 151 43.08 12.91 1.84
C VAL A 151 42.70 11.50 1.39
N SER A 152 43.39 10.94 0.39
CA SER A 152 43.16 9.56 -0.06
C SER A 152 43.50 8.51 1.02
N THR A 153 44.40 8.81 1.96
CA THR A 153 44.76 7.88 3.06
C THR A 153 43.69 7.75 4.14
N LEU A 154 42.74 8.68 4.22
CA LEU A 154 41.62 8.64 5.18
C LEU A 154 40.69 7.43 5.00
N GLY A 155 40.76 6.79 3.84
CA GLY A 155 40.02 5.58 3.53
C GLY A 155 38.77 5.83 2.68
N ALA A 156 38.42 4.82 1.89
CA ALA A 156 37.34 4.87 0.91
C ALA A 156 35.96 5.23 1.51
N GLU A 157 35.64 4.71 2.69
CA GLU A 157 34.35 4.95 3.34
C GLU A 157 34.23 6.39 3.87
N LYS A 158 35.26 6.91 4.55
CA LYS A 158 35.25 8.29 5.07
C LYS A 158 35.10 9.32 3.96
N LEU A 159 35.77 9.13 2.82
CA LEU A 159 35.65 9.99 1.65
C LEU A 159 34.25 9.93 1.02
N ARG A 160 33.66 8.73 0.96
CA ARG A 160 32.30 8.55 0.47
C ARG A 160 31.31 9.30 1.35
N ASP A 161 31.44 9.14 2.66
CA ASP A 161 30.51 9.71 3.65
C ASP A 161 30.65 11.24 3.70
N ALA A 162 31.87 11.77 3.60
CA ALA A 162 32.13 13.20 3.50
C ALA A 162 31.54 13.84 2.24
N LEU A 163 31.72 13.21 1.07
CA LEU A 163 31.11 13.68 -0.17
C LEU A 163 29.58 13.59 -0.11
N ALA A 164 29.05 12.49 0.45
CA ALA A 164 27.61 12.32 0.61
C ALA A 164 27.00 13.39 1.52
N ALA A 165 27.71 13.78 2.59
CA ALA A 165 27.32 14.84 3.49
C ALA A 165 27.30 16.23 2.84
N LEU A 166 28.25 16.51 1.96
CA LEU A 166 28.30 17.73 1.16
C LEU A 166 27.31 17.71 -0.02
N GLY A 167 26.55 16.62 -0.20
CA GLY A 167 25.61 16.45 -1.32
C GLY A 167 26.29 16.24 -2.68
N LEU A 168 27.59 15.95 -2.70
CA LEU A 168 28.37 15.71 -3.90
C LEU A 168 28.27 14.24 -4.32
N LYS A 169 28.57 13.97 -5.60
CA LYS A 169 28.66 12.60 -6.11
C LYS A 169 29.74 11.84 -5.32
N SER A 170 29.40 10.69 -4.76
CA SER A 170 30.30 9.85 -3.93
C SER A 170 30.76 8.56 -4.63
N GLY A 171 30.52 8.43 -5.94
CA GLY A 171 31.01 7.31 -6.77
C GLY A 171 32.40 7.58 -7.38
N GLY A 172 33.07 6.50 -7.81
CA GLY A 172 34.40 6.52 -8.43
C GLY A 172 35.48 5.83 -7.60
N THR A 173 36.74 5.98 -8.02
CA THR A 173 37.90 5.53 -7.24
C THR A 173 38.09 6.41 -5.99
N PRO A 174 38.75 5.92 -4.92
CA PRO A 174 39.03 6.74 -3.73
C PRO A 174 39.82 8.02 -4.06
N GLN A 175 40.73 7.98 -5.04
CA GLN A 175 41.45 9.17 -5.53
C GLN A 175 40.50 10.20 -6.15
N GLN A 176 39.59 9.78 -7.04
CA GLN A 176 38.58 10.68 -7.62
C GLN A 176 37.66 11.30 -6.56
N ARG A 177 37.41 10.59 -5.46
CA ARG A 177 36.66 11.12 -4.32
C ARG A 177 37.46 12.16 -3.55
N ALA A 178 38.74 11.90 -3.28
CA ALA A 178 39.64 12.86 -2.64
C ALA A 178 39.81 14.14 -3.48
N GLU A 179 40.00 14.02 -4.80
CA GLU A 179 40.06 15.16 -5.72
C GLU A 179 38.79 16.02 -5.66
N ARG A 180 37.62 15.38 -5.68
CA ARG A 180 36.32 16.07 -5.62
C ARG A 180 36.10 16.76 -4.27
N LEU A 181 36.58 16.17 -3.18
CA LEU A 181 36.52 16.77 -1.84
C LEU A 181 37.45 17.99 -1.76
N MET A 182 38.67 17.89 -2.29
CA MET A 182 39.62 19.00 -2.33
C MET A 182 39.16 20.18 -3.20
N GLN A 183 38.37 19.94 -4.25
CA GLN A 183 37.73 21.02 -5.04
C GLN A 183 36.75 21.88 -4.22
N THR A 184 36.31 21.41 -3.07
CA THR A 184 35.42 22.17 -2.17
C THR A 184 36.17 22.93 -1.08
N LYS A 185 37.49 22.73 -0.94
CA LYS A 185 38.33 23.46 0.03
C LYS A 185 38.36 24.95 -0.36
N GLY A 186 37.86 25.81 0.53
CA GLY A 186 37.84 27.27 0.34
C GLY A 186 36.83 27.80 -0.68
N VAL A 187 36.01 26.94 -1.31
CA VAL A 187 35.00 27.34 -2.30
C VAL A 187 33.60 27.13 -1.71
N PRO A 188 32.73 28.17 -1.68
CA PRO A 188 31.39 28.00 -1.16
C PRO A 188 30.57 27.06 -2.06
N LEU A 189 29.79 26.16 -1.44
CA LEU A 189 28.95 25.17 -2.12
C LEU A 189 27.99 25.79 -3.15
N SER A 190 27.60 27.05 -2.97
CA SER A 190 26.73 27.79 -3.90
C SER A 190 27.39 28.16 -5.24
N SER A 191 28.72 28.21 -5.31
CA SER A 191 29.46 28.51 -6.55
C SER A 191 29.80 27.26 -7.38
N LEU A 192 29.54 26.06 -6.84
CA LEU A 192 29.89 24.81 -7.52
C LEU A 192 28.86 24.47 -8.61
N PRO A 193 29.29 23.91 -9.75
CA PRO A 193 28.39 23.54 -10.82
C PRO A 193 27.47 22.38 -10.40
N LYS A 194 26.18 22.48 -10.76
CA LYS A 194 25.13 21.46 -10.51
C LYS A 194 25.55 20.02 -10.86
N LYS A 195 26.43 19.84 -11.86
CA LYS A 195 26.93 18.53 -12.30
C LYS A 195 27.74 17.78 -11.24
N LEU A 196 28.31 18.46 -10.25
CA LEU A 196 29.09 17.82 -9.19
C LEU A 196 28.20 17.27 -8.07
N PHE A 197 27.00 17.81 -7.93
CA PHE A 197 26.03 17.38 -6.93
C PHE A 197 25.35 16.06 -7.31
N ALA A 198 25.01 15.28 -6.30
CA ALA A 198 24.11 14.15 -6.44
C ALA A 198 22.71 14.64 -6.83
N ARG A 199 21.92 13.74 -7.43
CA ARG A 199 20.56 14.09 -7.90
C ARG A 199 19.71 14.56 -6.72
N GLY A 200 19.21 15.80 -6.80
CA GLY A 200 18.37 16.42 -5.76
C GLY A 200 19.11 16.93 -4.53
N ALA A 201 20.45 16.86 -4.52
CA ALA A 201 21.28 17.29 -3.38
C ALA A 201 21.98 18.65 -3.60
N ALA A 202 21.80 19.27 -4.77
CA ALA A 202 22.36 20.58 -5.04
C ALA A 202 21.71 21.65 -4.14
N PRO A 203 22.47 22.64 -3.64
CA PRO A 203 21.90 23.73 -2.84
C PRO A 203 20.89 24.54 -3.66
N SER A 204 19.94 25.18 -2.97
CA SER A 204 18.84 25.94 -3.58
C SER A 204 19.31 26.97 -4.61
N ASP A 205 20.49 27.55 -4.40
CA ASP A 205 21.05 28.62 -5.23
C ASP A 205 21.57 28.11 -6.59
N VAL A 206 21.90 26.81 -6.65
CA VAL A 206 22.43 26.12 -7.85
C VAL A 206 21.30 25.37 -8.59
N GLN A 207 20.17 25.15 -7.92
CA GLN A 207 18.97 24.59 -8.53
C GLN A 207 18.16 25.68 -9.25
N GLY A 208 17.42 25.30 -10.30
CA GLY A 208 16.47 26.22 -10.91
C GLY A 208 15.35 26.53 -9.92
N ALA A 209 14.95 27.80 -9.81
CA ALA A 209 13.93 28.25 -8.86
C ALA A 209 12.64 27.41 -8.91
N GLU A 210 12.23 27.00 -10.11
CA GLU A 210 11.06 26.15 -10.35
C GLU A 210 11.19 24.74 -9.71
N GLU A 211 12.36 24.11 -9.81
CA GLU A 211 12.60 22.77 -9.26
C GLU A 211 12.63 22.78 -7.73
N VAL A 212 13.20 23.84 -7.14
CA VAL A 212 13.19 24.06 -5.69
C VAL A 212 11.76 24.25 -5.19
N GLN A 213 10.98 25.07 -5.89
CA GLN A 213 9.58 25.31 -5.53
C GLN A 213 8.75 24.02 -5.63
N LYS A 214 8.97 23.21 -6.67
CA LYS A 214 8.32 21.90 -6.83
C LYS A 214 8.69 20.93 -5.72
N GLN A 215 9.95 20.88 -5.30
CA GLN A 215 10.39 20.03 -4.18
C GLN A 215 9.79 20.48 -2.85
N LYS A 216 9.78 21.79 -2.59
CA LYS A 216 9.12 22.37 -1.40
C LYS A 216 7.62 22.10 -1.38
N ALA A 217 6.95 22.20 -2.53
CA ALA A 217 5.53 21.87 -2.66
C ALA A 217 5.26 20.38 -2.41
N ALA A 218 6.08 19.50 -3.00
CA ALA A 218 6.02 18.05 -2.79
C ALA A 218 6.27 17.64 -1.34
N ALA A 219 7.18 18.36 -0.67
CA ALA A 219 7.46 18.23 0.76
C ALA A 219 6.25 18.66 1.60
N LYS A 220 5.72 19.86 1.35
CA LYS A 220 4.53 20.38 2.05
C LYS A 220 3.32 19.46 1.89
N GLU A 221 3.10 18.94 0.69
CA GLU A 221 2.03 17.97 0.41
C GLU A 221 2.19 16.69 1.23
N ALA A 222 3.38 16.08 1.23
CA ALA A 222 3.65 14.88 2.02
C ALA A 222 3.50 15.13 3.53
N ALA A 223 3.96 16.28 4.03
CA ALA A 223 3.78 16.68 5.44
C ALA A 223 2.31 16.78 5.82
N ARG A 224 1.48 17.36 4.94
CA ARG A 224 0.04 17.48 5.14
C ARG A 224 -0.64 16.11 5.21
N LEU A 225 -0.28 15.18 4.31
CA LEU A 225 -0.80 13.83 4.31
C LEU A 225 -0.45 13.09 5.61
N GLU A 226 0.79 13.22 6.08
CA GLU A 226 1.20 12.64 7.36
C GLU A 226 0.41 13.22 8.54
N GLN A 227 0.19 14.54 8.61
CA GLN A 227 -0.60 15.14 9.69
C GLN A 227 -2.08 14.69 9.67
N ARG A 228 -2.68 14.55 8.49
CA ARG A 228 -4.03 13.97 8.36
C ARG A 228 -4.06 12.52 8.86
N LEU A 229 -3.04 11.74 8.52
CA LEU A 229 -2.94 10.34 8.92
C LEU A 229 -2.80 10.23 10.45
N LEU A 230 -1.97 11.06 11.08
CA LEU A 230 -1.86 11.11 12.54
C LEU A 230 -3.20 11.43 13.22
N ALA A 231 -3.95 12.40 12.69
CA ALA A 231 -5.23 12.79 13.24
C ALA A 231 -6.26 11.64 13.16
N LEU A 232 -6.31 10.94 12.03
CA LEU A 232 -7.17 9.76 11.87
C LEU A 232 -6.74 8.59 12.75
N CYS A 233 -5.44 8.28 12.83
CA CYS A 233 -4.93 7.26 13.74
C CYS A 233 -5.24 7.59 15.20
N THR A 234 -5.24 8.87 15.57
CA THR A 234 -5.65 9.30 16.93
C THR A 234 -7.14 9.10 17.14
N ALA A 235 -7.98 9.43 16.16
CA ALA A 235 -9.43 9.24 16.24
C ALA A 235 -9.84 7.75 16.25
N LEU A 236 -9.10 6.90 15.56
CA LEU A 236 -9.28 5.45 15.48
C LEU A 236 -8.38 4.68 16.47
N GLY A 237 -7.85 5.35 17.50
CA GLY A 237 -6.84 4.78 18.40
C GLY A 237 -7.27 3.47 19.06
N SER A 238 -8.51 3.39 19.55
CA SER A 238 -9.05 2.17 20.16
C SER A 238 -9.14 1.01 19.16
N VAL A 239 -9.56 1.29 17.92
CA VAL A 239 -9.67 0.27 16.86
C VAL A 239 -8.29 -0.22 16.44
N LEU A 240 -7.28 0.65 16.40
CA LEU A 240 -5.89 0.27 16.15
C LEU A 240 -5.34 -0.65 17.25
N GLU A 241 -5.63 -0.35 18.52
CA GLU A 241 -5.27 -1.20 19.66
C GLU A 241 -5.95 -2.58 19.58
N ASP A 242 -7.25 -2.61 19.27
CA ASP A 242 -8.00 -3.85 19.08
C ASP A 242 -7.46 -4.68 17.91
N THR A 243 -7.15 -4.02 16.79
CA THR A 243 -6.54 -4.65 15.61
C THR A 243 -5.19 -5.26 15.97
N ARG A 244 -4.34 -4.52 16.69
CA ARG A 244 -3.05 -5.03 17.15
C ARG A 244 -3.21 -6.25 18.06
N ALA A 245 -4.09 -6.18 19.05
CA ALA A 245 -4.34 -7.29 19.96
C ALA A 245 -4.87 -8.53 19.21
N ASN A 246 -5.71 -8.33 18.19
CA ASN A 246 -6.20 -9.41 17.33
C ASN A 246 -5.07 -10.04 16.51
N VAL A 247 -4.17 -9.24 15.95
CA VAL A 247 -3.00 -9.73 15.20
C VAL A 247 -2.07 -10.53 16.10
N GLU A 248 -1.74 -10.03 17.29
CA GLU A 248 -0.89 -10.72 18.27
C GLU A 248 -1.53 -12.05 18.70
N LYS A 249 -2.85 -12.08 18.92
CA LYS A 249 -3.60 -13.32 19.20
C LYS A 249 -3.53 -14.30 18.03
N LYS A 250 -3.81 -13.86 16.80
CA LYS A 250 -3.74 -14.68 15.58
C LYS A 250 -2.34 -15.28 15.40
N GLN A 251 -1.28 -14.51 15.70
CA GLN A 251 0.12 -14.97 15.62
C GLN A 251 0.48 -15.99 16.71
N ALA A 252 -0.14 -15.91 17.89
CA ALA A 252 0.13 -16.82 19.01
C ALA A 252 -0.66 -18.15 18.94
N ARG A 253 -1.63 -18.27 18.03
CA ARG A 253 -2.46 -19.47 17.89
C ARG A 253 -1.67 -20.68 17.42
N THR A 254 -2.01 -21.82 17.98
CA THR A 254 -1.53 -23.11 17.51
C THR A 254 -2.26 -23.53 16.23
N TYR A 255 -1.66 -24.43 15.45
CA TYR A 255 -2.22 -24.90 14.18
C TYR A 255 -3.63 -25.50 14.33
N GLU A 256 -3.92 -26.17 15.45
CA GLU A 256 -5.23 -26.77 15.72
C GLU A 256 -6.32 -25.72 15.96
N GLU A 257 -5.98 -24.62 16.64
CA GLU A 257 -6.89 -23.49 16.89
C GLU A 257 -7.17 -22.69 15.61
N LEU A 258 -6.16 -22.51 14.75
CA LEU A 258 -6.32 -21.89 13.43
C LEU A 258 -7.26 -22.69 12.52
N LYS A 259 -7.13 -24.03 12.52
CA LYS A 259 -7.99 -24.91 11.72
C LYS A 259 -9.44 -24.89 12.22
N ALA A 260 -9.64 -24.89 13.53
CA ALA A 260 -10.98 -24.87 14.13
C ALA A 260 -11.75 -23.58 13.82
N GLU A 261 -11.10 -22.41 13.86
CA GLU A 261 -11.77 -21.15 13.51
C GLU A 261 -12.10 -21.03 12.03
N GLN A 262 -11.26 -21.58 11.15
CA GLN A 262 -11.57 -21.62 9.73
C GLN A 262 -12.78 -22.51 9.45
N GLU A 263 -12.87 -23.67 10.12
CA GLU A 263 -14.04 -24.56 10.04
C GLU A 263 -15.31 -23.90 10.59
N GLU A 264 -15.21 -23.09 11.66
CA GLU A 264 -16.34 -22.33 12.22
C GLU A 264 -16.79 -21.18 11.30
N GLN A 265 -15.85 -20.48 10.65
CA GLN A 265 -16.15 -19.49 9.61
C GLN A 265 -16.80 -20.12 8.38
N GLU A 266 -16.29 -21.26 7.90
CA GLU A 266 -16.88 -22.00 6.78
C GLU A 266 -18.29 -22.49 7.11
N GLN A 267 -18.55 -22.97 8.34
CA GLN A 267 -19.89 -23.34 8.80
C GLN A 267 -20.85 -22.15 8.93
N ALA A 268 -20.35 -20.96 9.31
CA ALA A 268 -21.17 -19.76 9.40
C ALA A 268 -21.53 -19.18 8.01
N GLU A 269 -20.69 -19.44 7.00
CA GLU A 269 -20.94 -19.06 5.60
C GLU A 269 -21.79 -20.11 4.84
N GLU A 270 -21.99 -21.32 5.37
CA GLU A 270 -22.95 -22.26 4.80
C GLU A 270 -24.39 -21.72 4.98
N PRO A 271 -25.13 -21.47 3.88
CA PRO A 271 -26.52 -21.07 3.99
C PRO A 271 -27.29 -22.19 4.67
N SER A 272 -27.91 -21.90 5.81
CA SER A 272 -28.86 -22.78 6.47
C SER A 272 -29.99 -23.12 5.49
N ASP A 273 -29.89 -24.28 4.84
CA ASP A 273 -30.97 -24.93 4.10
C ASP A 273 -31.99 -25.48 5.10
N SER A 274 -32.61 -24.55 5.84
CA SER A 274 -33.80 -24.84 6.63
C SER A 274 -34.98 -24.71 5.70
N ASP A 275 -35.26 -25.77 4.94
CA ASP A 275 -36.57 -26.01 4.35
C ASP A 275 -37.59 -26.04 5.52
N GLU A 276 -38.19 -24.88 5.82
CA GLU A 276 -39.37 -24.82 6.66
C GLU A 276 -40.50 -25.55 5.91
N GLU A 277 -40.73 -26.82 6.25
CA GLU A 277 -41.96 -27.53 5.95
C GLU A 277 -43.15 -26.78 6.62
N MET A 278 -43.66 -25.78 5.90
CA MET A 278 -44.97 -25.18 6.13
C MET A 278 -46.04 -26.23 5.88
N THR A 279 -46.38 -26.97 6.95
CA THR A 279 -47.52 -27.89 6.99
C THR A 279 -48.83 -27.09 6.97
N SER A 280 -49.18 -26.53 5.81
CA SER A 280 -50.49 -25.94 5.58
C SER A 280 -51.49 -27.05 5.24
N SER A 281 -52.26 -27.44 6.25
CA SER A 281 -53.43 -28.30 6.10
C SER A 281 -54.52 -27.53 5.35
N THR A 282 -54.68 -27.82 4.05
CA THR A 282 -55.90 -27.43 3.30
C THR A 282 -56.51 -28.66 2.65
N THR A 283 -57.70 -29.00 3.13
CA THR A 283 -58.58 -30.04 2.61
C THR A 283 -58.97 -29.73 1.15
N PRO A 284 -59.04 -30.71 0.23
CA PRO A 284 -59.37 -30.43 -1.16
C PRO A 284 -60.88 -30.18 -1.29
N SER A 285 -61.26 -28.93 -1.53
CA SER A 285 -62.62 -28.57 -1.92
C SER A 285 -62.80 -28.81 -3.43
N SER A 286 -63.85 -29.56 -3.76
CA SER A 286 -64.27 -29.95 -5.10
C SER A 286 -64.47 -28.74 -6.02
N CYS A 287 -63.73 -28.68 -7.13
CA CYS A 287 -63.97 -27.72 -8.21
C CYS A 287 -64.62 -28.43 -9.41
N HIS A 288 -65.77 -27.89 -9.80
CA HIS A 288 -66.64 -28.37 -10.87
C HIS A 288 -66.03 -28.10 -12.25
N TRP A 289 -66.23 -29.05 -13.15
CA TRP A 289 -65.91 -28.94 -14.58
C TRP A 289 -67.04 -28.23 -15.32
N ALA A 290 -66.68 -27.20 -16.10
CA ALA A 290 -67.40 -26.65 -17.25
C ALA A 290 -66.38 -25.73 -17.96
N GLY A 291 -65.99 -25.83 -19.23
CA GLY A 291 -66.54 -26.48 -20.40
C GLY A 291 -66.75 -25.41 -21.47
N THR A 292 -65.87 -25.30 -22.49
CA THR A 292 -66.17 -25.18 -23.94
C THR A 292 -65.01 -24.60 -24.80
N ALA A 293 -64.54 -25.45 -25.74
CA ALA A 293 -64.26 -25.22 -27.18
C ALA A 293 -63.33 -24.09 -27.71
N ASN A 294 -62.13 -24.50 -28.18
CA ASN A 294 -61.47 -24.37 -29.53
C ASN A 294 -61.54 -23.08 -30.40
N PRO A 295 -60.68 -22.86 -31.45
CA PRO A 295 -59.35 -23.44 -31.79
C PRO A 295 -58.26 -22.43 -32.31
N SER A 296 -56.97 -22.77 -32.16
CA SER A 296 -55.76 -22.55 -33.03
C SER A 296 -55.44 -21.19 -33.73
N PRO A 297 -54.22 -20.98 -34.32
CA PRO A 297 -52.85 -21.19 -33.82
C PRO A 297 -51.88 -20.01 -34.17
N THR A 298 -50.90 -19.67 -33.33
CA THR A 298 -49.60 -19.07 -33.75
C THR A 298 -48.68 -18.94 -32.55
N GLY A 299 -47.48 -19.53 -32.58
CA GLY A 299 -46.46 -19.26 -31.54
C GLY A 299 -45.32 -20.26 -31.51
N SER A 300 -44.21 -19.87 -32.13
CA SER A 300 -42.89 -20.51 -32.25
C SER A 300 -42.43 -21.45 -31.13
N THR A 301 -41.94 -22.62 -31.52
CA THR A 301 -41.04 -23.47 -30.74
C THR A 301 -39.69 -22.78 -30.56
N SER A 302 -39.24 -22.62 -29.31
CA SER A 302 -37.82 -22.49 -28.96
C SER A 302 -37.54 -23.42 -27.79
N CYS A 303 -36.54 -24.26 -28.01
CA CYS A 303 -36.09 -25.37 -27.19
C CYS A 303 -35.37 -24.89 -25.93
N MET A 304 -35.63 -25.59 -24.82
CA MET A 304 -34.80 -25.54 -23.62
C MET A 304 -33.41 -26.09 -23.94
N ALA A 305 -32.37 -25.27 -23.75
CA ALA A 305 -30.99 -25.72 -23.68
C ALA A 305 -30.54 -25.66 -22.22
N SER A 306 -30.32 -26.85 -21.67
CA SER A 306 -29.72 -27.09 -20.36
C SER A 306 -28.23 -26.74 -20.40
N THR A 307 -27.76 -25.86 -19.52
CA THR A 307 -26.32 -25.70 -19.25
C THR A 307 -26.02 -26.14 -17.83
N ARG A 308 -25.56 -27.40 -17.71
CA ARG A 308 -24.98 -27.96 -16.49
C ARG A 308 -23.63 -27.30 -16.20
N SER A 309 -23.42 -26.91 -14.94
CA SER A 309 -22.14 -26.47 -14.41
C SER A 309 -21.15 -27.65 -14.40
N THR A 310 -19.96 -27.46 -14.97
CA THR A 310 -18.91 -28.49 -15.04
C THR A 310 -17.84 -28.18 -14.01
N THR A 311 -17.69 -29.04 -13.00
CA THR A 311 -16.59 -29.01 -12.04
C THR A 311 -15.39 -29.77 -12.60
N ALA A 312 -14.22 -29.11 -12.71
CA ALA A 312 -12.96 -29.76 -13.06
C ALA A 312 -12.24 -30.26 -11.80
N ARG A 313 -11.89 -31.55 -11.75
CA ARG A 313 -11.01 -32.12 -10.73
C ARG A 313 -9.56 -32.02 -11.19
N PHE A 314 -8.70 -31.48 -10.33
CA PHE A 314 -7.25 -31.44 -10.51
C PHE A 314 -6.66 -32.82 -10.22
N VAL A 315 -5.88 -33.38 -11.17
CA VAL A 315 -5.15 -34.65 -10.97
C VAL A 315 -3.69 -34.32 -10.69
N GLU A 316 -3.26 -34.64 -9.47
CA GLU A 316 -1.89 -34.52 -8.99
C GLU A 316 -1.00 -35.61 -9.63
N THR A 317 -0.04 -35.23 -10.46
CA THR A 317 0.99 -36.14 -10.98
C THR A 317 2.20 -36.17 -10.06
N ARG A 318 2.26 -37.20 -9.20
CA ARG A 318 3.44 -37.51 -8.37
C ARG A 318 4.61 -37.95 -9.26
N HIS A 319 5.73 -37.24 -9.19
CA HIS A 319 7.01 -37.73 -9.71
C HIS A 319 7.72 -38.57 -8.65
N THR A 320 7.84 -39.87 -8.91
CA THR A 320 8.73 -40.78 -8.18
C THR A 320 10.14 -40.68 -8.77
N GLY A 321 11.04 -39.98 -8.08
CA GLY A 321 12.46 -39.89 -8.42
C GLY A 321 13.32 -40.29 -7.22
N VAL A 322 14.10 -41.35 -7.39
CA VAL A 322 14.97 -41.98 -6.38
C VAL A 322 16.05 -41.02 -5.89
N VAL A 323 16.25 -41.00 -4.56
CA VAL A 323 17.32 -40.27 -3.87
C VAL A 323 18.61 -41.07 -3.99
N GLU A 324 19.59 -40.59 -4.75
CA GLU A 324 20.96 -41.09 -4.70
C GLU A 324 21.93 -40.04 -4.15
N ARG A 325 22.61 -40.43 -3.08
CA ARG A 325 23.48 -39.60 -2.24
C ARG A 325 24.88 -39.58 -2.84
N LEU A 326 25.31 -38.45 -3.39
CA LEU A 326 26.71 -38.20 -3.75
C LEU A 326 27.32 -37.09 -2.88
N ARG A 327 28.31 -37.48 -2.08
CA ARG A 327 29.22 -36.57 -1.35
C ARG A 327 30.21 -35.97 -2.37
N GLY A 328 30.43 -34.66 -2.32
CA GLY A 328 31.46 -34.02 -3.16
C GLY A 328 31.66 -32.55 -2.80
N THR A 329 32.92 -32.22 -2.51
CA THR A 329 33.43 -30.97 -1.94
C THR A 329 33.54 -29.78 -2.92
N SER A 330 33.36 -28.56 -2.38
CA SER A 330 34.12 -27.32 -2.68
C SER A 330 34.19 -26.77 -4.12
N ARG A 331 33.56 -25.61 -4.38
CA ARG A 331 34.23 -24.32 -4.71
C ARG A 331 33.25 -23.22 -5.16
N LYS A 332 33.62 -21.98 -4.81
CA LYS A 332 33.06 -20.68 -5.24
C LYS A 332 32.84 -20.57 -6.75
N LEU A 333 31.77 -19.92 -7.20
CA LEU A 333 31.80 -18.89 -8.26
C LEU A 333 30.43 -18.22 -8.45
N GLY A 334 30.46 -16.90 -8.65
CA GLY A 334 29.31 -16.01 -8.61
C GLY A 334 28.39 -16.07 -9.83
N THR A 335 27.15 -15.66 -9.59
CA THR A 335 26.10 -15.60 -10.61
C THR A 335 25.87 -14.14 -11.02
N ARG A 336 26.25 -13.81 -12.25
CA ARG A 336 25.76 -12.63 -12.99
C ARG A 336 24.36 -13.00 -13.51
N MET A 337 23.31 -12.28 -13.09
CA MET A 337 22.02 -12.33 -13.78
C MET A 337 22.05 -11.40 -14.98
N ALA A 338 22.00 -11.98 -16.18
CA ALA A 338 21.68 -11.27 -17.41
C ALA A 338 20.18 -11.41 -17.68
N CYS A 339 19.55 -10.26 -17.92
CA CYS A 339 18.17 -10.11 -18.34
C CYS A 339 18.05 -10.47 -19.82
N ALA A 340 17.12 -11.36 -20.20
CA ALA A 340 16.75 -11.59 -21.59
C ALA A 340 15.23 -11.71 -21.71
N CYS A 341 14.62 -10.65 -22.26
CA CYS A 341 13.29 -10.67 -22.84
C CYS A 341 13.26 -11.69 -23.99
N TRP A 342 12.28 -12.59 -24.00
CA TRP A 342 11.94 -13.36 -25.19
C TRP A 342 10.64 -12.82 -25.79
N ALA A 343 10.79 -12.18 -26.95
CA ALA A 343 9.71 -11.97 -27.90
C ALA A 343 9.60 -13.23 -28.76
N SER A 344 8.42 -13.86 -28.79
CA SER A 344 8.15 -15.02 -29.64
C SER A 344 7.94 -14.57 -31.09
N GLN A 345 8.76 -15.08 -32.01
CA GLN A 345 8.45 -15.07 -33.44
C GLN A 345 8.15 -16.51 -33.87
N THR A 346 6.94 -16.71 -34.39
CA THR A 346 6.47 -17.93 -35.04
C THR A 346 7.12 -18.07 -36.41
N THR A 347 7.88 -19.13 -36.63
CA THR A 347 8.40 -19.52 -37.95
C THR A 347 7.49 -20.56 -38.60
N SER A 348 6.90 -20.19 -39.74
CA SER A 348 6.22 -21.11 -40.66
C SER A 348 7.25 -21.72 -41.61
N ALA A 349 7.29 -23.06 -41.68
CA ALA A 349 8.15 -23.81 -42.57
C ALA A 349 7.70 -23.70 -44.04
N SER A 350 8.65 -23.52 -44.96
CA SER A 350 8.48 -23.85 -46.37
C SER A 350 9.74 -24.54 -46.88
N THR A 351 9.55 -25.81 -47.25
CA THR A 351 10.51 -26.78 -47.76
C THR A 351 10.94 -26.46 -49.19
N ARG A 352 12.24 -26.54 -49.47
CA ARG A 352 12.75 -26.89 -50.81
C ARG A 352 14.16 -27.49 -50.70
N SER A 353 14.32 -28.69 -51.23
CA SER A 353 15.56 -29.40 -51.50
C SER A 353 15.45 -29.98 -52.92
N PRO A 354 16.52 -30.52 -53.52
CA PRO A 354 17.82 -29.89 -53.77
C PRO A 354 18.21 -30.00 -55.27
N LEU A 355 19.40 -29.46 -55.58
CA LEU A 355 20.17 -29.48 -56.84
C LEU A 355 19.84 -28.39 -57.87
#